data_AF-A0A965IKR6-F1
#
_entry.id   AF-A0A965IKR6-F1
#
_cell.length_a   1.000
_cell.length_b   1.000
_cell.length_c   1.000
_cell.angle_alpha   90.00
_cell.angle_beta   90.00
_cell.angle_gamma   90.00
#
_symmetry.space_group_name_H-M   'P 1'
#
loop_
_entity.id
_entity.type
_entity.pdbx_description
1 polymer ?
#
loop_
_entity_poly.entity_id
_entity_poly.type
_entity_poly.pdbx_seq_one_letter_code
_entity_poly.pdbx_strand_id
1 'polypeptide(L)'
;GGSASYTGDGFSGLYLWGAQLEAGSFATSYIPTTSAAVTRNADAASMTGTNFSSWFNNGEGTIYAETTGYASGGSPKGIVSIGNYYSTANTMDVYYAASLTSVQLEMITNSVVQATIVASGQKTKVAAAYKFNDTNLGSDGSVGTTDTSCTIPVCTEIGFGTIYNGNPSYYANGRIKKIAYYPVRVTNAQLQALTA
;
A
#
# COMPACT_ATOMS: atom_id res chain seq x y z
N GLY A 1 -13.63 33.94 -14.86
CA GLY A 1 -12.48 34.85 -14.70
C GLY A 1 -12.25 35.50 -16.04
N GLY A 2 -12.09 36.82 -16.07
CA GLY A 2 -12.15 37.63 -17.30
C GLY A 2 -11.14 37.21 -18.37
N SER A 3 -11.63 37.08 -19.60
CA SER A 3 -10.80 36.91 -20.79
C SER A 3 -10.14 38.25 -21.11
N ALA A 4 -8.93 38.47 -20.63
CA ALA A 4 -8.08 39.54 -21.16
C ALA A 4 -7.53 39.07 -22.50
N SER A 5 -8.13 39.52 -23.61
CA SER A 5 -7.58 39.31 -24.95
C SER A 5 -6.50 40.36 -25.22
N TYR A 6 -5.27 39.92 -25.41
CA TYR A 6 -4.18 40.78 -25.90
C TYR A 6 -4.03 40.60 -27.40
N THR A 7 -4.39 41.63 -28.18
CA THR A 7 -4.12 41.68 -29.61
C THR A 7 -2.65 42.09 -29.77
N GLY A 8 -1.76 41.12 -30.02
CA GLY A 8 -0.33 41.39 -30.20
C GLY A 8 -0.07 42.44 -31.30
N ASP A 9 0.95 43.27 -31.12
CA ASP A 9 1.34 44.36 -32.02
C ASP A 9 2.22 43.92 -33.21
N GLY A 10 2.47 42.60 -33.33
CA GLY A 10 3.32 42.02 -34.38
C GLY A 10 4.83 42.24 -34.20
N PHE A 11 5.26 42.96 -33.15
CA PHE A 11 6.68 43.26 -32.85
C PHE A 11 7.11 42.80 -31.45
N SER A 12 6.20 42.87 -30.48
CA SER A 12 6.36 42.50 -29.08
C SER A 12 5.94 41.05 -28.87
N GLY A 13 6.85 40.22 -28.35
CA GLY A 13 6.58 38.83 -27.99
C GLY A 13 6.37 38.66 -26.49
N LEU A 14 5.47 37.75 -26.10
CA LEU A 14 5.40 37.21 -24.74
C LEU A 14 6.25 35.94 -24.69
N TYR A 15 7.36 35.97 -23.95
CA TYR A 15 8.16 34.77 -23.69
C TYR A 15 7.60 34.02 -22.49
N LEU A 16 6.90 32.91 -22.76
CA LEU A 16 6.45 31.96 -21.75
C LEU A 16 7.42 30.77 -21.71
N TRP A 17 8.00 30.50 -20.55
CA TRP A 17 8.86 29.33 -20.33
C TRP A 17 8.51 28.67 -19.00
N GLY A 18 8.44 27.34 -18.97
CA GLY A 18 8.16 26.57 -17.75
C GLY A 18 6.68 26.50 -17.32
N ALA A 19 5.72 26.72 -18.22
CA ALA A 19 4.31 26.55 -17.91
C ALA A 19 3.98 25.06 -17.70
N GLN A 20 3.55 24.69 -16.50
CA GLN A 20 3.03 23.35 -16.18
C GLN A 20 1.49 23.42 -16.13
N LEU A 21 0.84 22.83 -17.14
CA LEU A 21 -0.63 22.71 -17.15
C LEU A 21 -1.02 21.52 -16.26
N GLU A 22 -1.66 21.82 -15.14
CA GLU A 22 -2.16 20.80 -14.22
C GLU A 22 -3.68 20.78 -14.19
N ALA A 23 -4.25 19.59 -14.23
CA ALA A 23 -5.66 19.39 -13.93
C ALA A 23 -5.83 19.31 -12.41
N GLY A 24 -6.22 20.40 -11.76
CA GLY A 24 -6.45 20.42 -10.31
C GLY A 24 -6.65 21.84 -9.77
N SER A 25 -7.18 21.94 -8.54
CA SER A 25 -7.37 23.23 -7.86
C SER A 25 -6.11 23.73 -7.13
N PHE A 26 -5.00 22.97 -7.17
CA PHE A 26 -3.75 23.27 -6.48
C PHE A 26 -2.56 22.87 -7.34
N ALA A 27 -1.52 23.71 -7.34
CA ALA A 27 -0.27 23.44 -8.03
C ALA A 27 0.50 22.30 -7.34
N THR A 28 0.91 21.28 -8.09
CA THR A 28 1.89 20.28 -7.65
C THR A 28 3.31 20.79 -7.88
N SER A 29 4.31 20.10 -7.32
CA SER A 29 5.70 20.51 -7.49
C SER A 29 6.11 20.51 -8.97
N TYR A 30 6.75 21.60 -9.41
CA TYR A 30 7.24 21.75 -10.78
C TYR A 30 8.26 20.66 -11.14
N ILE A 31 8.06 19.96 -12.25
CA ILE A 31 9.03 19.00 -12.81
C ILE A 31 9.65 19.61 -14.05
N PRO A 32 10.93 20.05 -14.02
CA PRO A 32 11.57 20.64 -15.18
C PRO A 32 11.68 19.61 -16.32
N THR A 33 10.91 19.79 -17.39
CA THR A 33 11.05 19.03 -18.64
C THR A 33 11.95 19.80 -19.59
N THR A 34 13.19 19.36 -19.77
CA THR A 34 14.16 20.04 -20.66
C THR A 34 14.03 19.64 -22.12
N SER A 35 13.73 18.37 -22.42
CA SER A 35 13.68 17.86 -23.80
C SER A 35 12.67 16.73 -24.07
N ALA A 36 12.08 16.14 -23.03
CA ALA A 36 11.04 15.11 -23.13
C ALA A 36 10.11 15.17 -21.92
N ALA A 37 8.89 14.65 -22.05
CA ALA A 37 7.97 14.48 -20.93
C ALA A 37 8.60 13.53 -19.90
N VAL A 38 8.74 13.99 -18.66
CA VAL A 38 9.24 13.18 -17.53
C VAL A 38 8.05 12.87 -16.62
N THR A 39 7.76 11.59 -16.43
CA THR A 39 6.78 11.13 -15.44
C THR A 39 7.46 10.99 -14.08
N ARG A 40 6.82 11.44 -13.01
CA ARG A 40 7.33 11.24 -11.64
C ARG A 40 7.39 9.74 -11.33
N ASN A 41 8.51 9.28 -10.76
CA ASN A 41 8.59 7.93 -10.23
C ASN A 41 7.58 7.76 -9.08
N ALA A 42 7.05 6.55 -8.95
CA ALA A 42 6.24 6.19 -7.79
C ALA A 42 7.07 6.28 -6.51
N ASP A 43 6.43 6.70 -5.41
CA ASP A 43 7.05 6.64 -4.09
C ASP A 43 7.15 5.17 -3.66
N ALA A 44 8.37 4.67 -3.50
CA ALA A 44 8.66 3.31 -3.04
C ALA A 44 9.31 3.37 -1.65
N ALA A 45 8.51 3.23 -0.60
CA ALA A 45 8.98 3.24 0.79
C ALA A 45 9.18 1.80 1.29
N SER A 46 10.36 1.51 1.83
CA SER A 46 10.69 0.22 2.44
C SER A 46 11.70 0.38 3.57
N MET A 47 11.78 -0.63 4.44
CA MET A 47 12.70 -0.68 5.57
C MET A 47 13.33 -2.08 5.65
N THR A 48 14.66 -2.13 5.70
CA THR A 48 15.44 -3.36 5.61
C THR A 48 16.54 -3.39 6.69
N GLY A 49 17.21 -4.54 6.85
CA GLY A 49 18.35 -4.70 7.75
C GLY A 49 17.99 -4.39 9.20
N THR A 50 18.93 -3.82 9.96
CA THR A 50 18.75 -3.51 11.39
C THR A 50 17.61 -2.52 11.65
N ASN A 51 17.33 -1.64 10.69
CA ASN A 51 16.21 -0.71 10.81
C ASN A 51 14.87 -1.45 10.88
N PHE A 52 14.76 -2.64 10.29
CA PHE A 52 13.60 -3.51 10.39
C PHE A 52 13.73 -4.54 11.53
N SER A 53 14.85 -5.26 11.60
CA SER A 53 15.01 -6.40 12.52
C SER A 53 15.15 -6.00 14.00
N SER A 54 15.39 -4.73 14.32
CA SER A 54 15.51 -4.27 15.71
C SER A 54 14.19 -4.23 16.49
N TRP A 55 13.05 -4.20 15.80
CA TRP A 55 11.72 -4.09 16.42
C TRP A 55 10.71 -5.14 15.93
N PHE A 56 10.98 -5.78 14.79
CA PHE A 56 10.08 -6.77 14.21
C PHE A 56 10.09 -8.09 14.99
N ASN A 57 8.91 -8.60 15.30
CA ASN A 57 8.71 -9.92 15.88
C ASN A 57 8.25 -10.90 14.79
N ASN A 58 9.13 -11.80 14.34
CA ASN A 58 8.79 -12.75 13.28
C ASN A 58 7.78 -13.82 13.73
N GLY A 59 7.67 -14.13 15.03
CA GLY A 59 6.81 -15.21 15.50
C GLY A 59 5.33 -14.82 15.61
N GLU A 60 5.07 -13.54 15.87
CA GLU A 60 3.72 -13.00 16.01
C GLU A 60 3.69 -11.48 15.85
N GLY A 61 2.54 -10.95 15.48
CA GLY A 61 2.36 -9.50 15.36
C GLY A 61 1.00 -9.11 14.82
N THR A 62 0.75 -7.80 14.79
CA THR A 62 -0.44 -7.21 14.17
C THR A 62 -0.05 -5.98 13.38
N ILE A 63 -0.43 -5.92 12.10
CA ILE A 63 -0.26 -4.75 11.25
C ILE A 63 -1.63 -4.11 11.06
N TYR A 64 -1.74 -2.82 11.32
CA TYR A 64 -2.92 -2.00 11.07
C TYR A 64 -2.66 -1.02 9.95
N ALA A 65 -3.66 -0.81 9.08
CA ALA A 65 -3.62 0.21 8.04
C ALA A 65 -4.96 0.94 7.89
N GLU A 66 -4.89 2.25 7.66
CA GLU A 66 -6.00 3.09 7.17
C GLU A 66 -5.73 3.46 5.72
N THR A 67 -6.63 3.09 4.81
CA THR A 67 -6.53 3.43 3.38
C THR A 67 -7.81 4.09 2.88
N THR A 68 -7.70 4.79 1.75
CA THR A 68 -8.87 5.13 0.94
C THR A 68 -9.22 3.97 0.00
N GLY A 69 -10.47 3.92 -0.46
CA GLY A 69 -10.83 3.04 -1.57
C GLY A 69 -10.11 3.43 -2.87
N TYR A 70 -10.00 2.48 -3.79
CA TYR A 70 -9.36 2.63 -5.10
C TYR A 70 -10.42 2.79 -6.19
N ALA A 71 -10.21 3.73 -7.12
CA ALA A 71 -11.23 4.11 -8.11
C ALA A 71 -11.34 3.16 -9.32
N SER A 72 -10.29 2.41 -9.66
CA SER A 72 -10.28 1.46 -10.79
C SER A 72 -9.26 0.33 -10.61
N GLY A 73 -9.65 -0.87 -11.07
CA GLY A 73 -8.91 -2.13 -10.87
C GLY A 73 -8.27 -2.68 -12.15
N GLY A 74 -7.44 -3.71 -12.00
CA GLY A 74 -6.70 -4.36 -13.10
C GLY A 74 -5.43 -5.10 -12.65
N SER A 75 -5.00 -4.85 -11.42
CA SER A 75 -3.94 -5.58 -10.71
C SER A 75 -4.16 -5.41 -9.21
N PRO A 76 -3.65 -6.33 -8.36
CA PRO A 76 -3.68 -6.15 -6.92
C PRO A 76 -3.10 -4.78 -6.50
N LYS A 77 -3.62 -4.21 -5.41
CA LYS A 77 -3.13 -2.94 -4.85
C LYS A 77 -2.62 -3.17 -3.44
N GLY A 78 -1.30 -3.13 -3.30
CA GLY A 78 -0.63 -3.42 -2.03
C GLY A 78 -0.79 -2.32 -1.01
N ILE A 79 -1.03 -2.72 0.24
CA ILE A 79 -1.05 -1.81 1.39
C ILE A 79 0.28 -1.92 2.13
N VAL A 80 0.68 -3.15 2.44
CA VAL A 80 1.93 -3.47 3.13
C VAL A 80 2.34 -4.90 2.80
N SER A 81 3.65 -5.10 2.68
CA SER A 81 4.29 -6.40 2.52
C SER A 81 5.35 -6.53 3.59
N ILE A 82 5.31 -7.58 4.40
CA ILE A 82 6.44 -7.98 5.24
C ILE A 82 7.02 -9.24 4.63
N GLY A 83 8.22 -9.19 4.08
CA GLY A 83 8.76 -10.30 3.27
C GLY A 83 10.27 -10.30 3.14
N ASN A 84 10.76 -10.87 2.04
CA ASN A 84 12.15 -10.77 1.62
C ASN A 84 12.28 -9.92 0.35
N TYR A 85 13.35 -9.13 0.28
CA TYR A 85 13.61 -8.22 -0.85
C TYR A 85 13.60 -8.93 -2.20
N TYR A 86 12.79 -8.44 -3.12
CA TYR A 86 12.61 -8.98 -4.48
C TYR A 86 12.27 -10.48 -4.54
N SER A 87 11.61 -11.01 -3.51
CA SER A 87 11.21 -12.42 -3.47
C SER A 87 9.75 -12.55 -3.03
N THR A 88 9.01 -13.42 -3.69
CA THR A 88 7.65 -13.83 -3.30
C THR A 88 7.64 -15.12 -2.50
N ALA A 89 8.80 -15.65 -2.11
CA ALA A 89 8.89 -16.95 -1.44
C ALA A 89 8.47 -16.89 0.04
N ASN A 90 8.71 -15.77 0.72
CA ASN A 90 8.30 -15.57 2.11
C ASN A 90 7.70 -14.16 2.23
N THR A 91 6.38 -14.08 2.36
CA THR A 91 5.67 -12.80 2.46
C THR A 91 4.47 -12.91 3.39
N MET A 92 4.16 -11.79 4.06
CA MET A 92 2.89 -11.51 4.71
C MET A 92 2.36 -10.23 4.07
N ASP A 93 1.39 -10.38 3.20
CA ASP A 93 0.89 -9.32 2.34
C ASP A 93 -0.52 -8.93 2.73
N VAL A 94 -0.75 -7.62 2.88
CA VAL A 94 -2.09 -7.05 3.01
C VAL A 94 -2.37 -6.19 1.79
N TYR A 95 -3.40 -6.54 1.03
CA TYR A 95 -3.68 -5.91 -0.26
C TYR A 95 -5.12 -6.04 -0.70
N TYR A 96 -5.50 -5.18 -1.64
CA TYR A 96 -6.73 -5.35 -2.38
C TYR A 96 -6.54 -6.25 -3.57
N ALA A 97 -7.44 -7.23 -3.72
CA ALA A 97 -7.46 -8.10 -4.90
C ALA A 97 -7.59 -7.29 -6.20
N ALA A 98 -7.22 -7.88 -7.34
CA ALA A 98 -7.22 -7.18 -8.63
C ALA A 98 -8.57 -6.59 -9.04
N SER A 99 -9.67 -7.22 -8.62
CA SER A 99 -11.04 -6.75 -8.81
C SER A 99 -11.43 -5.55 -7.93
N LEU A 100 -10.61 -5.22 -6.92
CA LEU A 100 -10.91 -4.26 -5.87
C LEU A 100 -12.19 -4.59 -5.08
N THR A 101 -12.68 -5.82 -5.14
CA THR A 101 -13.89 -6.24 -4.41
C THR A 101 -13.59 -6.90 -3.07
N SER A 102 -12.33 -7.00 -2.68
CA SER A 102 -11.93 -7.53 -1.38
C SER A 102 -10.54 -7.04 -0.97
N VAL A 103 -10.31 -7.00 0.35
CA VAL A 103 -8.98 -6.92 0.94
C VAL A 103 -8.61 -8.29 1.50
N GLN A 104 -7.32 -8.64 1.41
CA GLN A 104 -6.80 -9.95 1.72
C GLN A 104 -5.58 -9.83 2.61
N LEU A 105 -5.44 -10.78 3.54
CA LEU A 105 -4.17 -11.19 4.10
C LEU A 105 -3.76 -12.47 3.38
N GLU A 106 -2.59 -12.47 2.75
CA GLU A 106 -1.96 -13.66 2.21
C GLU A 106 -0.61 -13.88 2.89
N MET A 107 -0.34 -15.12 3.32
CA MET A 107 0.97 -15.51 3.82
C MET A 107 1.55 -16.61 2.95
N ILE A 108 2.77 -16.42 2.47
CA ILE A 108 3.52 -17.40 1.69
C ILE A 108 4.77 -17.76 2.49
N THR A 109 5.07 -19.05 2.62
CA THR A 109 6.31 -19.56 3.22
C THR A 109 6.95 -20.57 2.29
N ASN A 110 8.24 -20.38 1.95
CA ASN A 110 8.95 -21.20 0.96
C ASN A 110 8.17 -21.39 -0.36
N SER A 111 7.57 -20.32 -0.86
CA SER A 111 6.74 -20.30 -2.09
C SER A 111 5.45 -21.11 -2.02
N VAL A 112 5.00 -21.48 -0.81
CA VAL A 112 3.71 -22.16 -0.57
C VAL A 112 2.79 -21.24 0.21
N VAL A 113 1.58 -21.02 -0.31
CA VAL A 113 0.52 -20.27 0.40
C VAL A 113 0.16 -21.02 1.68
N GLN A 114 0.30 -20.33 2.82
CA GLN A 114 0.01 -20.84 4.16
C GLN A 114 -1.32 -20.35 4.71
N ALA A 115 -1.74 -19.15 4.32
CA ALA A 115 -3.02 -18.57 4.71
C ALA A 115 -3.49 -17.60 3.63
N THR A 116 -4.80 -17.62 3.36
CA THR A 116 -5.50 -16.59 2.59
C THR A 116 -6.79 -16.24 3.32
N ILE A 117 -6.85 -15.06 3.92
CA ILE A 117 -8.02 -14.59 4.67
C ILE A 117 -8.59 -13.38 3.94
N VAL A 118 -9.86 -13.45 3.55
CA VAL A 118 -10.50 -12.48 2.65
C VAL A 118 -11.62 -11.74 3.37
N ALA A 119 -11.63 -10.41 3.27
CA ALA A 119 -12.75 -9.57 3.66
C ALA A 119 -13.37 -8.90 2.43
N SER A 120 -14.67 -9.10 2.22
CA SER A 120 -15.40 -8.57 1.07
C SER A 120 -15.63 -7.06 1.15
N GLY A 121 -15.49 -6.39 0.02
CA GLY A 121 -15.69 -4.95 -0.17
C GLY A 121 -14.40 -4.13 -0.11
N GLN A 122 -14.55 -2.84 -0.42
CA GLN A 122 -13.52 -1.82 -0.23
C GLN A 122 -13.45 -1.45 1.26
N LYS A 123 -12.37 -1.82 1.97
CA LYS A 123 -12.22 -1.67 3.43
C LYS A 123 -11.28 -0.54 3.83
N THR A 124 -11.78 0.43 4.56
CA THR A 124 -10.97 1.62 4.87
C THR A 124 -10.01 1.42 6.05
N LYS A 125 -10.34 0.51 6.96
CA LYS A 125 -9.51 0.11 8.10
C LYS A 125 -9.30 -1.39 8.05
N VAL A 126 -8.05 -1.82 8.08
CA VAL A 126 -7.69 -3.23 7.95
C VAL A 126 -6.60 -3.55 8.96
N ALA A 127 -6.70 -4.72 9.59
CA ALA A 127 -5.69 -5.21 10.50
C ALA A 127 -5.41 -6.70 10.28
N ALA A 128 -4.16 -7.06 9.99
CA ALA A 128 -3.72 -8.43 9.87
C ALA A 128 -2.96 -8.83 11.13
N ALA A 129 -3.46 -9.82 11.87
CA ALA A 129 -2.78 -10.40 13.01
C ALA A 129 -2.27 -11.79 12.66
N TYR A 130 -1.01 -12.07 12.95
CA TYR A 130 -0.36 -13.33 12.62
C TYR A 130 0.29 -13.96 13.84
N LYS A 131 0.23 -15.29 13.87
CA LYS A 131 0.95 -16.20 14.77
C LYS A 131 0.79 -17.61 14.20
N PHE A 132 1.75 -18.49 14.47
CA PHE A 132 1.67 -19.89 14.06
C PHE A 132 0.33 -20.50 14.50
N ASN A 133 -0.44 -21.03 13.55
CA ASN A 133 -1.79 -21.57 13.77
C ASN A 133 -2.78 -20.59 14.48
N ASP A 134 -2.55 -19.29 14.42
CA ASP A 134 -3.45 -18.26 14.94
C ASP A 134 -3.30 -16.95 14.14
N THR A 135 -3.82 -16.97 12.92
CA THR A 135 -3.79 -15.81 12.02
C THR A 135 -5.20 -15.37 11.64
N ASN A 136 -5.46 -14.06 11.61
CA ASN A 136 -6.77 -13.51 11.24
C ASN A 136 -6.68 -12.11 10.64
N LEU A 137 -7.74 -11.71 9.93
CA LEU A 137 -7.93 -10.39 9.34
C LEU A 137 -9.13 -9.69 9.98
N GLY A 138 -8.91 -8.49 10.51
CA GLY A 138 -9.95 -7.54 10.88
C GLY A 138 -10.13 -6.49 9.79
N SER A 139 -11.36 -6.04 9.56
CA SER A 139 -11.66 -4.97 8.63
C SER A 139 -12.96 -4.25 8.97
N ASP A 140 -12.96 -2.92 8.98
CA ASP A 140 -14.11 -2.04 9.26
C ASP A 140 -15.04 -2.57 10.37
N GLY A 141 -14.46 -2.92 11.53
CA GLY A 141 -15.18 -3.37 12.72
C GLY A 141 -15.69 -4.81 12.65
N SER A 142 -15.29 -5.59 11.64
CA SER A 142 -15.55 -7.02 11.50
C SER A 142 -14.24 -7.82 11.60
N VAL A 143 -14.34 -9.10 11.95
CA VAL A 143 -13.20 -10.03 12.02
C VAL A 143 -13.54 -11.31 11.26
N GLY A 144 -12.56 -11.83 10.52
CA GLY A 144 -12.67 -13.07 9.77
C GLY A 144 -12.61 -14.33 10.64
N THR A 145 -12.52 -15.48 9.98
CA THR A 145 -12.27 -16.77 10.65
C THR A 145 -10.78 -16.94 10.87
N THR A 146 -10.40 -17.33 12.09
CA THR A 146 -8.98 -17.57 12.43
C THR A 146 -8.46 -18.81 11.71
N ASP A 147 -7.35 -18.66 10.99
CA ASP A 147 -6.59 -19.77 10.42
C ASP A 147 -5.80 -20.45 11.54
N THR A 148 -6.00 -21.77 11.66
CA THR A 148 -5.42 -22.61 12.72
C THR A 148 -4.40 -23.63 12.19
N SER A 149 -3.95 -23.49 10.95
CA SER A 149 -3.07 -24.44 10.25
C SER A 149 -1.91 -23.80 9.48
N CYS A 150 -1.66 -22.51 9.69
CA CYS A 150 -0.64 -21.74 8.97
C CYS A 150 0.74 -21.77 9.65
N THR A 151 1.79 -21.80 8.82
CA THR A 151 3.15 -21.45 9.24
C THR A 151 3.46 -19.98 9.00
N ILE A 152 4.44 -19.44 9.72
CA ILE A 152 4.85 -18.03 9.61
C ILE A 152 6.14 -17.92 8.78
N PRO A 153 6.17 -17.08 7.74
CA PRO A 153 7.37 -16.87 6.94
C PRO A 153 8.50 -16.23 7.74
N VAL A 154 9.73 -16.42 7.28
CA VAL A 154 10.90 -15.69 7.80
C VAL A 154 11.09 -14.44 6.94
N CYS A 155 10.75 -13.28 7.50
CA CYS A 155 10.79 -12.01 6.80
C CYS A 155 11.98 -11.15 7.27
N THR A 156 12.52 -10.35 6.36
CA THR A 156 13.72 -9.52 6.58
C THR A 156 13.51 -8.05 6.22
N GLU A 157 12.32 -7.71 5.72
CA GLU A 157 11.97 -6.34 5.36
C GLU A 157 10.47 -6.08 5.43
N ILE A 158 10.13 -4.79 5.37
CA ILE A 158 8.78 -4.29 5.17
C ILE A 158 8.75 -3.28 4.03
N GLY A 159 7.81 -3.46 3.10
CA GLY A 159 7.47 -2.52 2.03
C GLY A 159 6.10 -1.89 2.28
N PHE A 160 5.97 -0.61 1.95
CA PHE A 160 4.72 0.15 2.12
C PHE A 160 4.13 0.50 0.77
N GLY A 161 2.80 0.36 0.63
CA GLY A 161 2.10 0.64 -0.62
C GLY A 161 2.41 -0.34 -1.76
N THR A 162 2.87 -1.54 -1.44
CA THR A 162 3.17 -2.63 -2.40
C THR A 162 3.03 -4.00 -1.73
N ILE A 163 2.82 -5.05 -2.53
CA ILE A 163 2.96 -6.47 -2.13
C ILE A 163 4.23 -7.14 -2.67
N TYR A 164 5.00 -6.41 -3.47
CA TYR A 164 6.27 -6.89 -3.97
C TYR A 164 7.12 -5.66 -4.32
N ASN A 165 8.21 -5.48 -3.58
CA ASN A 165 9.13 -4.39 -3.85
C ASN A 165 9.71 -4.61 -5.26
N GLY A 166 9.44 -3.71 -6.21
CA GLY A 166 9.95 -3.81 -7.59
C GLY A 166 8.96 -4.12 -8.71
N ASN A 167 7.66 -4.36 -8.43
CA ASN A 167 6.64 -4.48 -9.49
C ASN A 167 5.65 -3.29 -9.42
N PRO A 168 5.75 -2.31 -10.33
CA PRO A 168 4.88 -1.14 -10.33
C PRO A 168 3.38 -1.42 -10.49
N SER A 169 3.01 -2.57 -11.06
CA SER A 169 1.60 -2.96 -11.21
C SER A 169 0.90 -3.16 -9.86
N TYR A 170 1.66 -3.48 -8.81
CA TYR A 170 1.14 -3.78 -7.48
C TYR A 170 1.17 -2.59 -6.51
N TYR A 171 1.67 -1.44 -6.96
CA TYR A 171 1.66 -0.25 -6.14
C TYR A 171 0.23 0.17 -5.83
N ALA A 172 0.02 0.64 -4.60
CA ALA A 172 -1.26 1.12 -4.09
C ALA A 172 -1.94 2.04 -5.12
N ASN A 173 -1.22 3.06 -5.61
CA ASN A 173 -1.80 4.11 -6.46
C ASN A 173 -3.04 4.73 -5.80
N GLY A 174 -2.95 4.95 -4.48
CA GLY A 174 -3.99 5.53 -3.65
C GLY A 174 -3.39 5.98 -2.32
N ARG A 175 -4.25 6.40 -1.38
CA ARG A 175 -3.78 6.98 -0.12
C ARG A 175 -3.78 5.94 1.00
N ILE A 176 -2.62 5.77 1.62
CA ILE A 176 -2.46 5.14 2.93
C ILE A 176 -2.28 6.25 3.95
N LYS A 177 -3.26 6.41 4.85
CA LYS A 177 -3.26 7.48 5.86
C LYS A 177 -2.42 7.12 7.07
N LYS A 178 -2.41 5.84 7.45
CA LYS A 178 -1.70 5.34 8.63
C LYS A 178 -1.31 3.89 8.45
N ILE A 179 -0.12 3.55 8.92
CA ILE A 179 0.29 2.18 9.19
C ILE A 179 0.79 2.14 10.64
N ALA A 180 0.43 1.10 11.38
CA ALA A 180 0.93 0.82 12.71
C ALA A 180 1.25 -0.66 12.85
N TYR A 181 2.30 -0.97 13.62
CA TYR A 181 2.69 -2.33 13.94
C TYR A 181 2.67 -2.55 15.45
N TYR A 182 2.20 -3.72 15.86
CA TYR A 182 2.22 -4.20 17.23
C TYR A 182 2.99 -5.52 17.24
N PRO A 183 4.05 -5.68 18.06
CA PRO A 183 4.88 -6.89 18.12
C PRO A 183 4.21 -8.04 18.89
N VAL A 184 2.88 -8.13 18.78
CA VAL A 184 2.03 -9.13 19.44
C VAL A 184 0.83 -9.43 18.56
N ARG A 185 0.39 -10.69 18.59
CA ARG A 185 -0.92 -11.09 18.06
C ARG A 185 -1.99 -10.55 19.02
N VAL A 186 -2.68 -9.47 18.65
CA VAL A 186 -3.80 -8.95 19.45
C VAL A 186 -5.00 -9.90 19.39
N THR A 187 -5.82 -9.94 20.44
CA THR A 187 -7.02 -10.81 20.46
C THR A 187 -8.00 -10.47 19.32
N ASN A 188 -8.87 -11.40 18.92
CA ASN A 188 -9.89 -11.11 17.89
C ASN A 188 -10.81 -9.93 18.29
N ALA A 189 -11.12 -9.77 19.58
CA ALA A 189 -11.87 -8.62 20.07
C ALA A 189 -11.11 -7.29 19.89
N GLN A 190 -9.80 -7.29 20.17
CA GLN A 190 -8.94 -6.12 19.92
C GLN A 190 -8.76 -5.85 18.43
N LEU A 191 -8.62 -6.91 17.61
CA LEU A 191 -8.50 -6.80 16.16
C LEU A 191 -9.75 -6.15 15.55
N GLN A 192 -10.92 -6.53 16.05
CA GLN A 192 -12.19 -5.90 15.71
C GLN A 192 -12.21 -4.43 16.14
N ALA A 193 -11.82 -4.12 17.38
CA ALA A 193 -11.81 -2.76 17.91
C ALA A 193 -10.82 -1.82 17.18
N LEU A 194 -9.66 -2.33 16.76
CA LEU A 194 -8.68 -1.55 15.98
C LEU A 194 -9.25 -1.10 14.62
N THR A 195 -10.17 -1.88 14.06
CA THR A 195 -10.72 -1.65 12.73
C THR A 195 -12.12 -1.03 12.75
N ALA A 196 -12.72 -0.85 13.93
CA ALA A 196 -14.03 -0.19 14.09
C ALA A 196 -14.00 1.29 13.70
#